data_AF-A0A0G4IPJ0-F1
#
_entry.id   AF-A0A0G4IPJ0-F1
#
_cell.length_a   1.000
_cell.length_b   1.000
_cell.length_c   1.000
_cell.angle_alpha   90.00
_cell.angle_beta   90.00
_cell.angle_gamma   90.00
#
_symmetry.space_group_name_H-M   'P 1'
#
loop_
_entity.id
_entity.type
_entity.pdbx_description
1 polymer ?
#
loop_
_entity_poly.entity_id
_entity_poly.type
_entity_poly.pdbx_seq_one_letter_code
_entity_poly.pdbx_strand_id
1 'polypeptide(L)'
;MGVQAEADEAPPVIKKERTPASEAYDRAQECVDVRRATTWLVVADGLLTWVTIIIIINSNVLSMNFAILGMVVAILPVLGYLGVKFLSWRLLLVYCCYLVVNSGLHLWWMTSMPGGISTTFFGVGGAIVECVVLAAVARLTGIGFRMPLGDINLIARGEHPCQVASEPVHPPI
;
A
#
# COMPACT_ATOMS: atom_id res chain seq x y z
N MET A 1 -67.09 22.68 7.74
CA MET A 1 -66.02 22.44 6.74
C MET A 1 -64.80 22.00 7.51
N GLY A 2 -64.57 20.70 7.58
CA GLY A 2 -63.46 20.10 8.31
C GLY A 2 -62.28 19.89 7.38
N VAL A 3 -61.13 20.44 7.72
CA VAL A 3 -59.84 20.14 7.10
C VAL A 3 -59.09 19.29 8.12
N GLN A 4 -59.14 17.97 7.96
CA GLN A 4 -58.24 17.07 8.67
C GLN A 4 -56.87 17.17 8.01
N ALA A 5 -55.88 17.56 8.79
CA ALA A 5 -54.48 17.53 8.42
C ALA A 5 -54.03 16.06 8.31
N GLU A 6 -53.72 15.63 7.09
CA GLU A 6 -52.96 14.41 6.84
C GLU A 6 -51.53 14.65 7.36
N ALA A 7 -51.21 14.00 8.48
CA ALA A 7 -49.86 13.95 9.00
C ALA A 7 -49.01 13.06 8.07
N ASP A 8 -48.07 13.70 7.39
CA ASP A 8 -47.05 13.07 6.56
C ASP A 8 -46.06 12.32 7.48
N GLU A 9 -46.44 11.10 7.87
CA GLU A 9 -45.64 10.24 8.74
C GLU A 9 -44.50 9.62 7.91
N ALA A 10 -43.37 10.32 7.88
CA ALA A 10 -42.15 9.82 7.24
C ALA A 10 -41.81 8.43 7.79
N PRO A 11 -41.52 7.43 6.93
CA PRO A 11 -41.28 6.07 7.37
C PRO A 11 -40.09 6.03 8.35
N PRO A 12 -40.17 5.23 9.42
CA PRO A 12 -39.14 5.18 10.44
C PRO A 12 -37.81 4.76 9.81
N VAL A 13 -36.79 5.60 9.99
CA VAL A 13 -35.41 5.30 9.62
C VAL A 13 -34.91 4.18 10.53
N ILE A 14 -35.13 2.94 10.11
CA ILE A 14 -34.54 1.76 10.73
C ILE A 14 -33.02 1.90 10.55
N LYS A 15 -32.32 2.35 11.60
CA LYS A 15 -30.87 2.23 11.69
C LYS A 15 -30.57 0.73 11.61
N LYS A 16 -30.18 0.23 10.44
CA LYS A 16 -29.65 -1.12 10.29
C LYS A 16 -28.43 -1.23 11.20
N GLU A 17 -28.62 -1.84 12.36
CA GLU A 17 -27.56 -2.24 13.26
C GLU A 17 -26.63 -3.15 12.45
N ARG A 18 -25.39 -2.70 12.19
CA ARG A 18 -24.42 -3.49 11.45
C ARG A 18 -24.17 -4.75 12.24
N THR A 19 -24.47 -5.90 11.65
CA THR A 19 -24.09 -7.17 12.24
C THR A 19 -22.57 -7.30 12.21
N PRO A 20 -21.94 -7.95 13.20
CA PRO A 20 -20.48 -8.11 13.25
C PRO A 20 -19.91 -8.80 11.99
N ALA A 21 -20.70 -9.67 11.35
CA ALA A 21 -20.35 -10.29 10.06
C ALA A 21 -20.26 -9.29 8.90
N SER A 22 -21.13 -8.27 8.87
CA SER A 22 -21.08 -7.22 7.85
C SER A 22 -19.83 -6.32 8.01
N GLU A 23 -19.42 -6.05 9.25
CA GLU A 23 -18.21 -5.28 9.52
C GLU A 23 -16.93 -6.04 9.17
N ALA A 24 -16.89 -7.35 9.42
CA ALA A 24 -15.76 -8.20 9.02
C ALA A 24 -15.63 -8.28 7.50
N TYR A 25 -16.76 -8.41 6.79
CA TYR A 25 -16.79 -8.39 5.33
C TYR A 25 -16.28 -7.05 4.75
N ASP A 26 -16.78 -5.92 5.26
CA ASP A 26 -16.37 -4.59 4.80
C ASP A 26 -14.85 -4.39 4.95
N ARG A 27 -14.28 -4.83 6.08
CA ARG A 27 -12.82 -4.76 6.33
C ARG A 27 -12.03 -5.66 5.38
N ALA A 28 -12.49 -6.90 5.18
CA ALA A 28 -11.84 -7.84 4.27
C ALA A 28 -11.86 -7.32 2.82
N GLN A 29 -12.99 -6.76 2.39
CA GLN A 29 -13.12 -6.12 1.07
C GLN A 29 -12.17 -4.92 0.93
N GLU A 30 -12.14 -4.02 1.92
CA GLU A 30 -11.21 -2.87 1.92
C GLU A 30 -9.74 -3.35 1.82
N CYS A 31 -9.38 -4.42 2.54
CA CYS A 31 -8.03 -4.98 2.46
C CYS A 31 -7.70 -5.53 1.09
N VAL A 32 -8.62 -6.24 0.42
CA VAL A 32 -8.42 -6.76 -0.94
C VAL A 32 -8.24 -5.61 -1.94
N ASP A 33 -9.08 -4.57 -1.85
CA ASP A 33 -9.02 -3.43 -2.76
C ASP A 33 -7.72 -2.62 -2.58
N VAL A 34 -7.35 -2.35 -1.32
CA VAL A 34 -6.09 -1.66 -1.00
C VAL A 34 -4.89 -2.53 -1.40
N ARG A 35 -4.89 -3.84 -1.11
CA ARG A 35 -3.81 -4.76 -1.53
C ARG A 35 -3.60 -4.73 -3.03
N ARG A 36 -4.70 -4.74 -3.81
CA ARG A 36 -4.63 -4.71 -5.28
C ARG A 36 -4.03 -3.40 -5.79
N ALA A 37 -4.47 -2.26 -5.25
CA ALA A 37 -3.93 -0.96 -5.59
C ALA A 37 -2.44 -0.85 -5.20
N THR A 38 -2.08 -1.24 -3.98
CA THR A 38 -0.70 -1.23 -3.47
C THR A 38 0.20 -2.15 -4.30
N THR A 39 -0.30 -3.30 -4.77
CA THR A 39 0.47 -4.19 -5.65
C THR A 39 0.90 -3.48 -6.93
N TRP A 40 -0.03 -2.79 -7.59
CA TRP A 40 0.29 -2.04 -8.82
C TRP A 40 1.25 -0.89 -8.56
N LEU A 41 1.10 -0.18 -7.44
CA LEU A 41 2.02 0.89 -7.04
C LEU A 41 3.44 0.37 -6.81
N VAL A 42 3.60 -0.75 -6.10
CA VAL A 42 4.92 -1.36 -5.85
C VAL A 42 5.56 -1.86 -7.14
N VAL A 43 4.78 -2.40 -8.08
CA VAL A 43 5.29 -2.79 -9.40
C VAL A 43 5.76 -1.57 -10.19
N ALA A 44 4.99 -0.49 -10.19
CA ALA A 44 5.37 0.76 -10.85
C ALA A 44 6.63 1.39 -10.25
N ASP A 45 6.73 1.43 -8.92
CA ASP A 45 7.91 1.86 -8.17
C ASP A 45 9.14 1.02 -8.50
N GLY A 46 8.97 -0.30 -8.57
CA GLY A 46 10.03 -1.22 -8.99
C GLY A 46 10.52 -0.95 -10.41
N LEU A 47 9.60 -0.76 -11.37
CA LEU A 47 9.96 -0.43 -12.75
C LEU A 47 10.69 0.91 -12.87
N LEU A 48 10.24 1.93 -12.15
CA LEU A 48 10.89 3.25 -12.11
C LEU A 48 12.30 3.16 -11.52
N THR A 49 12.46 2.41 -10.43
CA THR A 49 13.76 2.15 -9.80
C THR A 49 14.70 1.46 -10.77
N TRP A 50 14.23 0.42 -11.48
CA TRP A 50 15.01 -0.30 -12.49
C TRP A 50 15.45 0.60 -13.65
N VAL A 51 14.53 1.41 -14.20
CA VAL A 51 14.86 2.36 -15.29
C VAL A 51 15.91 3.37 -14.83
N THR A 52 15.77 3.89 -13.61
CA THR A 52 16.71 4.86 -13.02
C THR A 52 18.11 4.26 -12.90
N ILE A 53 18.22 3.02 -12.43
CA ILE A 53 19.50 2.30 -12.33
C ILE A 53 20.14 2.10 -13.70
N ILE A 54 19.36 1.70 -14.72
CA ILE A 54 19.89 1.51 -16.09
C ILE A 54 20.46 2.82 -16.64
N ILE A 55 19.76 3.95 -16.43
CA ILE A 55 20.24 5.27 -16.87
C ILE A 55 21.55 5.61 -16.17
N ILE A 56 21.62 5.40 -14.85
CA ILE A 56 22.82 5.68 -14.05
C ILE A 56 24.01 4.86 -14.54
N ILE A 57 23.85 3.54 -14.71
CA ILE A 57 24.91 2.65 -15.17
C ILE A 57 25.42 3.09 -16.56
N ASN A 58 24.50 3.36 -17.49
CA ASN A 58 24.88 3.77 -18.86
C ASN A 58 25.54 5.15 -18.92
N SER A 59 25.23 6.03 -17.98
CA SER A 59 25.75 7.39 -17.98
C SER A 59 27.23 7.50 -17.56
N ASN A 60 27.85 6.43 -17.02
CA ASN A 60 29.21 6.44 -16.44
C ASN A 60 29.40 7.53 -15.35
N VAL A 61 28.32 8.11 -14.82
CA VAL A 61 28.36 9.26 -13.90
C VAL A 61 28.83 8.84 -12.50
N LEU A 62 28.89 7.53 -12.19
CA LEU A 62 29.08 7.05 -10.82
C LEU A 62 30.10 5.91 -10.71
N SER A 63 30.84 5.92 -9.59
CA SER A 63 31.86 4.91 -9.28
C SER A 63 31.25 3.51 -9.07
N MET A 64 32.07 2.46 -9.19
CA MET A 64 31.67 1.05 -9.05
C MET A 64 30.88 0.76 -7.75
N ASN A 65 31.12 1.52 -6.69
CA ASN A 65 30.41 1.41 -5.40
C ASN A 65 28.92 1.79 -5.50
N PHE A 66 28.58 2.77 -6.33
CA PHE A 66 27.19 3.20 -6.55
C PHE A 66 26.43 2.23 -7.45
N ALA A 67 27.10 1.55 -8.39
CA ALA A 67 26.48 0.49 -9.18
C ALA A 67 26.07 -0.70 -8.31
N ILE A 68 26.93 -1.11 -7.36
CA ILE A 68 26.61 -2.18 -6.38
C ILE A 68 25.45 -1.75 -5.49
N LEU A 69 25.46 -0.52 -4.98
CA LEU A 69 24.36 0.01 -4.17
C LEU A 69 23.04 0.04 -4.95
N GLY A 70 23.07 0.45 -6.23
CA GLY A 70 21.91 0.43 -7.12
C GLY A 70 21.33 -0.98 -7.31
N MET A 71 22.18 -2.00 -7.48
CA MET A 71 21.73 -3.39 -7.58
C MET A 71 21.07 -3.90 -6.30
N VAL A 72 21.57 -3.53 -5.12
CA VAL A 72 20.92 -3.86 -3.84
C VAL A 72 19.56 -3.19 -3.74
N VAL A 73 19.47 -1.92 -4.14
CA VAL A 73 18.21 -1.16 -4.18
C VAL A 73 17.21 -1.78 -5.15
N ALA A 74 17.64 -2.33 -6.28
CA ALA A 74 16.77 -2.99 -7.27
C ALA A 74 16.02 -4.23 -6.73
N ILE A 75 16.55 -4.88 -5.68
CA ILE A 75 15.96 -6.08 -5.08
C ILE A 75 14.86 -5.70 -4.07
N LEU A 76 14.89 -4.49 -3.51
CA LEU A 76 13.97 -4.05 -2.46
C LEU A 76 12.50 -3.95 -2.92
N PRO A 77 12.17 -3.50 -4.15
CA PRO A 77 10.81 -3.59 -4.70
C PRO A 77 10.26 -5.03 -4.75
N VAL A 78 11.12 -6.03 -4.94
CA VAL A 78 10.71 -7.45 -4.90
C VAL A 78 10.26 -7.83 -3.50
N LEU A 79 10.97 -7.37 -2.46
CA LEU A 79 10.56 -7.57 -1.06
C LEU A 79 9.24 -6.87 -0.77
N GLY A 80 9.03 -5.65 -1.30
CA GLY A 80 7.75 -4.95 -1.21
C GLY A 80 6.61 -5.77 -1.83
N TYR A 81 6.81 -6.30 -3.03
CA TYR A 81 5.82 -7.15 -3.71
C TYR A 81 5.50 -8.40 -2.90
N LEU A 82 6.52 -9.10 -2.37
CA LEU A 82 6.31 -10.26 -1.51
C LEU A 82 5.59 -9.88 -0.21
N GLY A 83 5.90 -8.72 0.37
CA GLY A 83 5.22 -8.20 1.55
C GLY A 83 3.72 -7.97 1.32
N VAL A 84 3.36 -7.37 0.18
CA VAL A 84 1.96 -7.14 -0.22
C VAL A 84 1.26 -8.46 -0.57
N LYS A 85 1.96 -9.37 -1.27
CA LYS A 85 1.44 -10.67 -1.67
C LYS A 85 1.12 -11.54 -0.46
N PHE A 86 2.01 -11.61 0.53
CA PHE A 86 1.84 -12.44 1.72
C PHE A 86 1.23 -11.71 2.92
N LEU A 87 0.87 -10.42 2.76
CA LEU A 87 0.40 -9.55 3.85
C LEU A 87 1.31 -9.62 5.09
N SER A 88 2.62 -9.77 4.88
CA SER A 88 3.59 -9.91 5.95
C SER A 88 4.00 -8.53 6.45
N TRP A 89 3.51 -8.17 7.64
CA TRP A 89 3.83 -6.87 8.26
C TRP A 89 5.34 -6.62 8.41
N ARG A 90 6.14 -7.68 8.62
CA ARG A 90 7.60 -7.58 8.73
C ARG A 90 8.23 -7.14 7.39
N LEU A 91 7.81 -7.76 6.29
CA LEU A 91 8.31 -7.42 4.96
C LEU A 91 7.83 -6.03 4.53
N LEU A 92 6.58 -5.69 4.83
CA LEU A 92 6.02 -4.36 4.57
C LEU A 92 6.76 -3.28 5.36
N LEU A 93 7.12 -3.55 6.62
CA LEU A 93 7.90 -2.60 7.44
C LEU A 93 9.30 -2.38 6.90
N VAL A 94 9.99 -3.45 6.48
CA VAL A 94 11.29 -3.34 5.80
C VAL A 94 11.17 -2.53 4.52
N TYR A 95 10.11 -2.74 3.74
CA TYR A 95 9.85 -1.98 2.53
C TYR A 95 9.51 -0.50 2.82
N CYS A 96 8.79 -0.20 3.90
CA CYS A 96 8.57 1.18 4.36
C CYS A 96 9.90 1.87 4.71
N CYS A 97 10.79 1.19 5.45
CA CYS A 97 12.12 1.73 5.77
C CYS A 97 12.91 2.03 4.50
N TYR A 98 12.85 1.13 3.52
CA TYR A 98 13.45 1.35 2.20
C TYR A 98 12.92 2.62 1.53
N LEU A 99 11.59 2.78 1.43
CA LEU A 99 10.98 3.95 0.78
C LEU A 99 11.40 5.25 1.46
N VAL A 100 11.44 5.30 2.80
CA VAL A 100 11.89 6.49 3.54
C VAL A 100 13.35 6.83 3.21
N VAL A 101 14.23 5.82 3.18
CA VAL A 101 15.65 6.02 2.84
C VAL A 101 15.80 6.45 1.38
N ASN A 102 15.06 5.84 0.46
CA ASN A 102 15.12 6.17 -0.97
C ASN A 102 14.62 7.61 -1.24
N SER A 103 13.54 8.02 -0.57
CA SER A 103 13.04 9.40 -0.67
C SER A 103 14.02 10.41 -0.11
N GLY A 104 14.70 10.07 0.99
CA GLY A 104 15.80 10.87 1.53
C GLY A 104 16.96 11.00 0.54
N LEU A 105 17.31 9.92 -0.16
CA LEU A 105 18.34 9.92 -1.20
C LEU A 105 17.96 10.81 -2.39
N HIS A 106 16.71 10.73 -2.87
CA HIS A 106 16.21 11.61 -3.93
C HIS A 106 16.24 13.09 -3.54
N LEU A 107 15.82 13.43 -2.32
CA LEU A 107 15.92 14.79 -1.78
C LEU A 107 17.38 15.26 -1.69
N TRP A 108 18.27 14.41 -1.18
CA TRP A 108 19.70 14.72 -1.09
C TRP A 108 20.32 14.95 -2.47
N TRP A 109 19.99 14.12 -3.47
CA TRP A 109 20.45 14.30 -4.84
C TRP A 109 20.00 15.61 -5.45
N MET A 110 18.75 16.03 -5.20
CA MET A 110 18.28 17.33 -5.66
C MET A 110 19.11 18.48 -5.08
N THR A 111 19.47 18.41 -3.79
CA THR A 111 20.29 19.45 -3.15
C THR A 111 21.77 19.40 -3.56
N SER A 112 22.29 18.23 -3.88
CA SER A 112 23.73 18.01 -4.11
C SER A 112 24.15 18.07 -5.58
N MET A 113 23.21 17.90 -6.52
CA MET A 113 23.45 17.99 -7.97
C MET A 113 22.56 19.06 -8.63
N PRO A 114 22.81 20.35 -8.38
CA PRO A 114 22.12 21.44 -9.04
C PRO A 114 22.62 21.54 -10.49
N GLY A 115 21.99 20.84 -11.44
CA GLY A 115 22.55 20.76 -12.80
C GLY A 115 21.61 20.51 -13.96
N GLY A 116 20.36 20.09 -13.77
CA GLY A 116 19.48 19.84 -14.91
C GLY A 116 18.01 19.70 -14.56
N ILE A 117 17.15 20.23 -15.43
CA ILE A 117 15.69 20.04 -15.37
C ILE A 117 15.35 18.55 -15.25
N SER A 118 16.09 17.68 -15.94
CA SER A 118 15.94 16.23 -15.86
C SER A 118 16.19 15.68 -14.45
N THR A 119 17.29 16.05 -13.78
CA THR A 119 17.60 15.55 -12.43
C THR A 119 16.60 16.04 -11.39
N THR A 120 16.11 17.27 -11.51
CA THR A 120 15.04 17.80 -10.66
C THR A 120 13.70 17.11 -10.89
N PHE A 121 13.32 16.85 -12.14
CA PHE A 121 12.07 16.13 -12.46
C PHE A 121 12.10 14.68 -11.99
N PHE A 122 13.21 13.96 -12.19
CA PHE A 122 13.35 12.58 -11.71
C PHE A 122 13.41 12.52 -10.17
N GLY A 123 14.10 13.46 -9.52
CA GLY A 123 14.17 13.53 -8.06
C GLY A 123 12.82 13.84 -7.40
N VAL A 124 12.14 14.91 -7.85
CA VAL A 124 10.82 15.29 -7.32
C VAL A 124 9.75 14.26 -7.66
N GLY A 125 9.70 13.82 -8.92
CA GLY A 125 8.73 12.83 -9.39
C GLY A 125 8.90 11.51 -8.66
N GLY A 126 10.14 11.04 -8.50
CA GLY A 126 10.47 9.84 -7.73
C GLY A 126 10.05 9.96 -6.27
N ALA A 127 10.43 11.04 -5.59
CA ALA A 127 10.05 11.27 -4.19
C ALA A 127 8.53 11.32 -3.99
N ILE A 128 7.77 11.93 -4.93
CA ILE A 128 6.30 11.96 -4.85
C ILE A 128 5.72 10.57 -5.02
N VAL A 129 6.16 9.81 -6.03
CA VAL A 129 5.69 8.44 -6.27
C VAL A 129 5.99 7.57 -5.04
N GLU A 130 7.19 7.64 -4.49
CA GLU A 130 7.59 6.91 -3.29
C GLU A 130 6.76 7.30 -2.07
N CYS A 131 6.44 8.59 -1.88
CA CYS A 131 5.53 9.03 -0.82
C CYS A 131 4.13 8.42 -0.97
N VAL A 132 3.61 8.35 -2.19
CA VAL A 132 2.31 7.73 -2.49
C VAL A 132 2.35 6.23 -2.22
N VAL A 133 3.41 5.54 -2.65
CA VAL A 133 3.61 4.10 -2.38
C VAL A 133 3.74 3.86 -0.88
N LEU A 134 4.51 4.69 -0.17
CA LEU A 134 4.69 4.60 1.28
C LEU A 134 3.35 4.76 2.00
N ALA A 135 2.52 5.73 1.62
CA ALA A 135 1.20 5.91 2.19
C ALA A 135 0.30 4.68 1.97
N ALA A 136 0.33 4.10 0.77
CA ALA A 136 -0.45 2.90 0.44
C ALA A 136 0.02 1.66 1.22
N VAL A 137 1.33 1.46 1.33
CA VAL A 137 1.96 0.36 2.10
C VAL A 137 1.71 0.54 3.60
N ALA A 138 1.83 1.76 4.12
CA ALA A 138 1.54 2.06 5.52
C ALA A 138 0.07 1.81 5.86
N ARG A 139 -0.86 2.19 4.97
CA ARG A 139 -2.28 1.87 5.11
C ARG A 139 -2.53 0.37 5.12
N LEU A 140 -1.95 -0.38 4.18
CA LEU A 140 -2.07 -1.84 4.12
C LEU A 140 -1.50 -2.49 5.40
N THR A 141 -0.36 -1.99 5.88
CA THR A 141 0.26 -2.46 7.12
C THR A 141 -0.64 -2.19 8.33
N GLY A 142 -1.24 -1.00 8.41
CA GLY A 142 -2.18 -0.64 9.46
C GLY A 142 -3.46 -1.47 9.45
N ILE A 143 -3.98 -1.82 8.26
CA ILE A 143 -5.10 -2.76 8.12
C ILE A 143 -4.69 -4.15 8.61
N GLY A 144 -3.52 -4.65 8.21
CA GLY A 144 -2.99 -5.93 8.65
C GLY A 144 -2.80 -6.01 10.18
N PHE A 145 -2.41 -4.93 10.85
CA PHE A 145 -2.33 -4.90 12.32
C PHE A 145 -3.68 -5.00 13.02
N ARG A 146 -4.78 -4.63 12.34
CA ARG A 146 -6.14 -4.60 12.92
C ARG A 146 -6.95 -5.85 12.59
N MET A 147 -6.43 -6.75 11.77
CA MET A 147 -7.09 -7.99 11.37
C MET A 147 -6.60 -9.19 12.18
N PRO A 148 -7.47 -10.18 12.47
CA PRO A 148 -7.04 -11.47 12.99
C PRO A 148 -6.05 -12.16 12.04
N LEU A 149 -5.08 -12.88 12.60
CA LEU A 149 -4.09 -13.63 11.81
C LEU A 149 -4.72 -14.68 10.88
N GLY A 150 -5.87 -15.25 11.26
CA GLY A 150 -6.65 -16.18 10.44
C GLY A 150 -7.13 -15.52 9.15
N ASP A 151 -7.87 -14.42 9.28
CA ASP A 151 -8.41 -13.62 8.16
C ASP A 151 -7.31 -13.16 7.20
N ILE A 152 -6.17 -12.70 7.73
CA ILE A 152 -5.02 -12.28 6.91
C ILE A 152 -4.50 -13.45 6.06
N ASN A 153 -4.43 -14.65 6.63
CA ASN A 153 -3.92 -15.83 5.94
C ASN A 153 -4.86 -16.30 4.83
N LEU A 154 -6.18 -16.23 5.06
CA LEU A 154 -7.20 -16.53 4.06
C LEU A 154 -7.14 -15.53 2.89
N ILE A 155 -7.05 -14.23 3.20
CA ILE A 155 -6.89 -13.19 2.17
C ILE A 155 -5.57 -13.37 1.41
N ALA A 156 -4.47 -13.71 2.10
CA ALA A 156 -3.17 -13.95 1.48
C ALA A 156 -3.22 -15.12 0.47
N ARG A 157 -3.98 -16.18 0.78
CA ARG A 157 -4.24 -17.33 -0.11
C ARG A 157 -5.16 -17.02 -1.29
N GLY A 158 -5.84 -15.87 -1.26
CA GLY A 158 -6.75 -15.44 -2.33
C GLY A 158 -8.20 -15.89 -2.13
N GLU A 159 -8.58 -16.23 -0.89
CA GLU A 159 -9.98 -16.54 -0.57
C GLU A 159 -10.86 -15.29 -0.63
N HIS A 160 -12.14 -15.49 -0.97
CA HIS A 160 -13.07 -14.40 -1.15
C HIS A 160 -13.45 -13.80 0.22
N PRO A 161 -13.67 -12.47 0.34
CA PRO A 161 -14.08 -11.83 1.60
C PRO A 161 -15.30 -12.44 2.29
N CYS A 162 -16.20 -13.06 1.53
CA CYS A 162 -17.35 -13.78 2.08
C CYS A 162 -16.99 -15.07 2.82
N GLN A 163 -15.89 -15.74 2.43
CA GLN A 163 -15.38 -16.94 3.10
C GLN A 163 -14.73 -16.57 4.43
N VAL A 164 -14.00 -15.44 4.44
CA VAL A 164 -13.39 -14.85 5.64
C VAL A 164 -14.45 -14.44 6.67
N ALA A 165 -15.55 -13.82 6.24
CA ALA A 165 -16.64 -13.41 7.14
C ALA A 165 -17.53 -14.57 7.63
N SER A 166 -17.39 -15.77 7.06
CA SER A 166 -18.21 -16.94 7.36
C SER A 166 -17.55 -17.92 8.33
N GLU A 167 -16.25 -17.78 8.60
CA GLU A 167 -15.54 -18.70 9.47
C GLU A 167 -15.96 -18.45 10.94
N PRO A 168 -16.50 -19.46 11.64
CA PRO A 168 -16.90 -19.29 13.03
C PRO A 168 -15.67 -18.98 13.88
N VAL A 169 -15.73 -17.88 14.63
CA VAL A 169 -14.73 -17.54 15.66
C VAL A 169 -14.73 -18.67 16.68
N HIS A 170 -13.86 -19.66 16.49
CA HIS A 170 -13.59 -20.63 17.53
C HIS A 170 -12.92 -19.86 18.67
N PRO A 171 -13.52 -19.85 19.88
CA PRO A 171 -12.88 -19.20 21.02
C PRO A 171 -11.52 -19.88 21.26
N PRO A 172 -10.48 -19.12 21.63
CA PRO A 172 -9.21 -19.71 22.02
C PRO A 172 -9.44 -20.68 23.18
N ILE A 173 -8.93 -21.91 23.03
CA ILE A 173 -8.88 -22.95 24.08
C ILE A 173 -7.83 -22.55 25.11
#